data_AF-A0A1Q7XY06-F1
#
_entry.id   AF-A0A1Q7XY06-F1
#
_cell.length_a   1.000
_cell.length_b   1.000
_cell.length_c   1.000
_cell.angle_alpha   90.00
_cell.angle_beta   90.00
_cell.angle_gamma   90.00
#
_symmetry.space_group_name_H-M   'P 1'
#
loop_
_entity.id
_entity.type
_entity.pdbx_description
1 polymer ?
#
loop_
_entity_poly.entity_id
_entity_poly.type
_entity_poly.pdbx_seq_one_letter_code
_entity_poly.pdbx_strand_id
1 'polypeptide(L)'
;MGETLVDLQRVEEAIPLLNRALAGDPKLLAAHKALARAYLAAGRAAQAIPHLQAALATDEDGSLHYQLASAYQASGQPSLSKQALLKYQKIQGSAVAAREAAKREVEITAP
;
A
#
# COMPACT_ATOMS: atom_id res chain seq x y z
N MET A 1 18.00 10.65 -14.25
CA MET A 1 17.24 11.79 -13.68
C MET A 1 16.00 12.17 -14.50
N GLY A 2 15.89 11.77 -15.79
CA GLY A 2 14.69 12.02 -16.61
C GLY A 2 13.49 11.11 -16.31
N GLU A 3 13.69 9.82 -16.05
CA GLU A 3 12.58 8.87 -15.77
C GLU A 3 11.74 9.25 -14.55
N THR A 4 12.38 9.68 -13.47
CA THR A 4 11.69 10.10 -12.23
C THR A 4 10.83 11.36 -12.42
N LEU A 5 11.24 12.29 -13.28
CA LEU A 5 10.46 13.50 -13.57
C LEU A 5 9.23 13.19 -14.44
N VAL A 6 9.38 12.31 -15.41
CA VAL A 6 8.27 11.85 -16.28
C VAL A 6 7.23 11.09 -15.46
N ASP A 7 7.66 10.22 -14.54
CA ASP A 7 6.74 9.50 -13.67
C ASP A 7 6.02 10.44 -12.69
N LEU A 8 6.70 11.44 -12.14
CA LEU A 8 6.08 12.47 -11.30
C LEU A 8 5.03 13.28 -12.05
N GLN A 9 5.31 13.66 -13.31
CA GLN A 9 4.36 14.40 -14.12
C GLN A 9 3.11 13.56 -14.42
N ARG A 10 3.30 12.29 -14.81
CA ARG A 10 2.19 11.34 -15.04
C ARG A 10 1.37 11.08 -13.79
N VAL A 11 2.03 11.07 -12.63
CA VAL A 11 1.39 10.92 -11.33
C VAL A 11 0.52 12.13 -10.97
N GLU A 12 1.02 13.36 -11.15
CA GLU A 12 0.24 14.58 -10.91
C GLU A 12 -0.98 14.67 -11.83
N GLU A 13 -0.85 14.25 -13.10
CA GLU A 13 -1.96 14.18 -14.05
C GLU A 13 -2.96 13.06 -13.72
N ALA A 14 -2.52 11.97 -13.07
CA ALA A 14 -3.38 10.86 -12.68
C ALA A 14 -4.28 11.19 -11.47
N ILE A 15 -3.83 12.04 -10.54
CA ILE A 15 -4.60 12.43 -9.35
C ILE A 15 -6.02 12.92 -9.69
N PRO A 16 -6.24 13.90 -10.60
CA PRO A 16 -7.58 14.35 -10.94
C PRO A 16 -8.43 13.26 -11.61
N LEU A 17 -7.83 12.40 -12.42
CA LEU A 17 -8.55 11.28 -13.07
C LEU A 17 -9.04 10.25 -12.04
N LEU A 18 -8.18 9.90 -11.08
CA LEU A 18 -8.52 8.96 -10.02
C LEU A 18 -9.54 9.53 -9.03
N ASN A 19 -9.49 10.84 -8.76
CA ASN A 19 -10.53 11.50 -7.97
C ASN A 19 -11.90 11.48 -8.68
N ARG A 20 -11.95 11.64 -10.00
CA ARG A 20 -13.20 11.46 -10.77
C ARG A 20 -13.69 10.01 -10.73
N ALA A 21 -12.77 9.04 -10.77
CA ALA A 21 -13.14 7.63 -10.60
C ALA A 21 -13.76 7.37 -9.21
N LEU A 22 -13.18 7.92 -8.14
CA LEU A 22 -13.75 7.82 -6.79
C LEU A 22 -15.05 8.61 -6.62
N ALA A 23 -15.27 9.67 -7.40
CA ALA A 23 -16.56 10.36 -7.41
C ALA A 23 -17.68 9.50 -8.01
N GLY A 24 -17.36 8.62 -8.97
CA GLY A 24 -18.29 7.65 -9.53
C GLY A 24 -18.46 6.40 -8.66
N ASP A 25 -17.37 5.89 -8.08
CA ASP A 25 -17.38 4.78 -7.14
C ASP A 25 -16.44 5.04 -5.94
N PRO A 26 -16.98 5.53 -4.82
CA PRO A 26 -16.19 5.82 -3.62
C PRO A 26 -15.57 4.60 -2.95
N LYS A 27 -15.94 3.37 -3.35
CA LYS A 27 -15.42 2.12 -2.79
C LYS A 27 -14.38 1.47 -3.68
N LEU A 28 -13.99 2.12 -4.77
CA LEU A 28 -13.03 1.57 -5.73
C LEU A 28 -11.62 1.49 -5.12
N LEU A 29 -11.31 0.34 -4.51
CA LEU A 29 -10.05 0.08 -3.80
C LEU A 29 -8.83 0.26 -4.71
N ALA A 30 -8.96 -0.08 -6.00
CA ALA A 30 -7.91 0.14 -7.00
C ALA A 30 -7.57 1.63 -7.17
N ALA A 31 -8.58 2.50 -7.19
CA ALA A 31 -8.38 3.96 -7.29
C ALA A 31 -7.77 4.53 -6.00
N HIS A 32 -8.18 4.03 -4.83
CA HIS A 32 -7.51 4.37 -3.56
C HIS A 32 -6.03 3.99 -3.56
N LYS A 33 -5.66 2.78 -4.00
CA LYS A 33 -4.25 2.36 -4.11
C LYS A 33 -3.45 3.25 -5.08
N ALA A 34 -4.04 3.57 -6.23
CA ALA A 34 -3.40 4.42 -7.22
C ALA A 34 -3.21 5.85 -6.70
N LEU A 35 -4.21 6.43 -6.03
CA LEU A 35 -4.11 7.77 -5.42
C LEU A 35 -3.08 7.82 -4.31
N ALA A 36 -3.06 6.81 -3.44
CA ALA A 36 -2.04 6.69 -2.40
C ALA A 36 -0.62 6.73 -2.98
N ARG A 37 -0.35 5.90 -4.00
CA ARG A 37 0.96 5.86 -4.68
C ARG A 37 1.27 7.20 -5.34
N ALA A 38 0.28 7.81 -5.98
CA ALA A 38 0.42 9.10 -6.63
C ALA A 38 0.80 10.20 -5.62
N TYR A 39 0.09 10.28 -4.50
CA TYR A 39 0.39 11.24 -3.44
C TYR A 39 1.75 10.99 -2.78
N LEU A 40 2.16 9.73 -2.59
CA LEU A 40 3.50 9.41 -2.07
C LEU A 40 4.61 9.86 -3.02
N ALA A 41 4.47 9.57 -4.32
CA ALA A 41 5.44 10.01 -5.33
C ALA A 41 5.51 11.54 -5.40
N ALA A 42 4.36 12.23 -5.32
CA ALA A 42 4.30 13.69 -5.27
C ALA A 42 4.81 14.31 -3.93
N GLY A 43 5.32 13.50 -2.99
CA GLY A 43 5.77 13.98 -1.67
C GLY A 43 4.63 14.39 -0.72
N ARG A 44 3.38 14.20 -1.13
CA ARG A 44 2.16 14.55 -0.38
C ARG A 44 1.72 13.39 0.51
N ALA A 45 2.65 12.91 1.35
CA ALA A 45 2.44 11.73 2.19
C ALA A 45 1.20 11.82 3.09
N ALA A 46 0.89 13.01 3.62
CA ALA A 46 -0.31 13.23 4.43
C ALA A 46 -1.61 12.94 3.68
N GLN A 47 -1.67 13.26 2.38
CA GLN A 47 -2.83 13.00 1.53
C GLN A 47 -2.93 11.52 1.14
N ALA A 48 -1.80 10.80 1.10
CA ALA A 48 -1.81 9.36 0.80
C ALA A 48 -2.44 8.51 1.91
N ILE A 49 -2.31 8.92 3.17
CA ILE A 49 -2.74 8.17 4.36
C ILE A 49 -4.21 7.70 4.28
N PRO A 50 -5.21 8.57 4.06
CA PRO A 50 -6.62 8.13 4.00
C PRO A 50 -6.89 7.15 2.85
N HIS A 51 -6.20 7.30 1.72
CA HIS A 51 -6.35 6.36 0.59
C HIS A 51 -5.68 5.01 0.86
N LEU A 52 -4.52 5.00 1.53
CA LEU A 52 -3.89 3.75 1.99
C LEU A 52 -4.78 3.03 3.00
N GLN A 53 -5.37 3.75 3.96
CA GLN A 53 -6.29 3.20 4.95
C GLN A 53 -7.52 2.55 4.32
N ALA A 54 -8.14 3.22 3.34
CA ALA A 54 -9.28 2.65 2.61
C ALA A 54 -8.91 1.37 1.85
N ALA A 55 -7.67 1.29 1.35
CA ALA A 55 -7.19 0.13 0.61
C ALA A 55 -6.66 -1.03 1.48
N LEU A 56 -6.52 -0.86 2.80
CA LEU A 56 -5.96 -1.89 3.70
C LEU A 56 -6.71 -3.22 3.66
N ALA A 57 -7.99 -3.22 3.29
CA ALA A 57 -8.76 -4.45 3.12
C ALA A 57 -8.22 -5.37 1.99
N THR A 58 -7.43 -4.82 1.06
CA THR A 58 -6.77 -5.57 -0.02
C THR A 58 -5.31 -5.92 0.31
N ASP A 59 -4.87 -5.68 1.54
CA ASP A 59 -3.48 -5.87 1.94
C ASP A 59 -3.23 -7.33 2.36
N GLU A 60 -2.87 -8.15 1.38
CA GLU A 60 -2.61 -9.58 1.61
C GLU A 60 -1.18 -9.85 2.08
N ASP A 61 -0.23 -9.02 1.64
CA ASP A 61 1.20 -9.20 1.90
C ASP A 61 1.76 -8.16 2.89
N GLY A 62 0.95 -7.20 3.34
CA GLY A 62 1.39 -6.14 4.24
C GLY A 62 2.04 -4.96 3.51
N SER A 63 2.13 -4.99 2.17
CA SER A 63 2.74 -3.91 1.38
C SER A 63 2.04 -2.57 1.58
N LEU A 64 0.72 -2.56 1.83
CA LEU A 64 0.00 -1.32 2.15
C LEU A 64 0.30 -0.85 3.57
N HIS A 65 0.43 -1.74 4.55
CA HIS A 65 0.91 -1.38 5.90
C HIS A 65 2.33 -0.79 5.87
N TYR A 66 3.22 -1.30 5.01
CA TYR A 66 4.56 -0.72 4.83
C TYR A 66 4.50 0.68 4.21
N GLN A 67 3.70 0.87 3.15
CA GLN A 67 3.49 2.18 2.53
C GLN A 67 2.87 3.18 3.53
N LEU A 68 1.93 2.73 4.36
CA LEU A 68 1.31 3.53 5.41
C LEU A 68 2.34 3.95 6.46
N ALA A 69 3.26 3.06 6.85
CA ALA A 69 4.34 3.39 7.76
C ALA A 69 5.27 4.47 7.20
N SER A 70 5.63 4.36 5.91
CA SER A 70 6.44 5.37 5.21
C SER A 70 5.71 6.71 5.13
N ALA A 71 4.41 6.69 4.80
CA ALA A 71 3.56 7.88 4.77
C ALA A 71 3.49 8.59 6.13
N TYR A 72 3.35 7.82 7.21
CA TYR A 72 3.36 8.35 8.57
C TYR A 72 4.72 8.94 8.96
N GLN A 73 5.83 8.31 8.56
CA GLN A 73 7.16 8.86 8.79
C GLN A 73 7.35 10.20 8.08
N ALA A 74 7.00 10.27 6.78
CA ALA A 74 7.12 11.49 5.99
C ALA A 74 6.18 12.61 6.44
N SER A 75 5.04 12.27 7.06
CA SER A 75 4.09 13.25 7.64
C SER A 75 4.40 13.64 9.10
N GLY A 76 5.50 13.15 9.69
CA GLY A 76 5.89 13.49 11.07
C GLY A 76 5.11 12.75 12.16
N GLN A 77 4.54 11.58 11.86
CA GLN A 77 3.74 10.74 12.76
C GLN A 77 4.45 9.42 13.12
N PRO A 78 5.60 9.45 13.83
CA PRO A 78 6.43 8.27 14.07
C PRO A 78 5.73 7.19 14.89
N SER A 79 4.82 7.55 15.80
CA SER A 79 4.04 6.61 16.59
C SER A 79 3.14 5.72 15.73
N LEU A 80 2.44 6.32 14.76
CA LEU A 80 1.58 5.59 13.82
C LEU A 80 2.42 4.79 12.81
N SER A 81 3.58 5.31 12.41
CA SER A 81 4.53 4.57 11.57
C SER A 81 4.97 3.27 12.22
N LYS A 82 5.36 3.31 13.50
CA LYS A 82 5.73 2.10 14.28
C LYS A 82 4.58 1.09 14.32
N GLN A 83 3.35 1.55 14.57
CA GLN A 83 2.18 0.65 14.60
C GLN A 83 1.94 -0.02 13.23
N ALA A 84 2.07 0.73 12.14
CA ALA A 84 1.93 0.20 10.80
C ALA A 84 3.03 -0.83 10.46
N LEU A 85 4.29 -0.57 10.86
CA LEU A 85 5.39 -1.53 10.72
C LEU A 85 5.17 -2.82 11.52
N LEU A 86 4.64 -2.73 12.74
CA LEU A 86 4.32 -3.92 13.55
C LEU A 86 3.26 -4.78 12.87
N LYS A 87 2.25 -4.16 12.25
CA LYS A 87 1.25 -4.90 11.46
C LYS A 87 1.87 -5.55 10.22
N TYR A 88 2.71 -4.82 9.48
CA TYR A 88 3.44 -5.36 8.34
C TYR A 88 4.27 -6.60 8.73
N GLN A 89 5.05 -6.51 9.82
CA GLN A 89 5.85 -7.63 10.33
C GLN A 89 4.99 -8.83 10.72
N LYS A 90 3.84 -8.59 11.35
CA LYS A 90 2.91 -9.66 11.72
C LYS A 90 2.33 -10.35 10.48
N ILE A 91 1.93 -9.60 9.46
CA ILE A 91 1.41 -10.15 8.20
C ILE A 91 2.50 -10.96 7.50
N GLN A 92 3.70 -10.41 7.34
CA GLN A 92 4.84 -11.12 6.72
C GLN A 92 5.21 -12.39 7.50
N GLY A 93 5.34 -12.32 8.82
CA GLY A 93 5.63 -13.50 9.64
C GLY A 93 4.55 -14.58 9.51
N SER A 94 3.27 -14.17 9.47
CA SER A 94 2.16 -15.11 9.25
C SER A 94 2.14 -15.70 7.84
N ALA A 95 2.46 -14.90 6.81
CA ALA A 95 2.49 -15.32 5.42
C ALA A 95 3.65 -16.28 5.15
N VAL A 96 4.82 -16.05 5.76
CA VAL A 96 5.97 -16.97 5.70
C VAL A 96 5.63 -18.29 6.38
N ALA A 97 5.06 -18.26 7.59
CA ALA A 97 4.65 -19.47 8.30
C ALA A 97 3.58 -20.27 7.54
N ALA A 98 2.59 -19.58 6.94
CA ALA A 98 1.55 -20.22 6.13
C ALA A 98 2.11 -20.85 4.85
N ARG A 99 3.05 -20.18 4.16
CA ARG A 99 3.72 -20.73 2.97
C ARG A 99 4.57 -21.95 3.30
N GLU A 100 5.27 -21.95 4.42
CA GLU A 100 6.06 -23.10 4.88
C GLU A 100 5.18 -24.30 5.24
N ALA A 101 4.04 -24.06 5.91
CA ALA A 101 3.07 -25.12 6.20
C ALA A 101 2.48 -25.72 4.92
N ALA A 102 2.07 -24.88 3.96
CA ALA A 102 1.51 -25.33 2.69
C ALA A 102 2.51 -26.15 1.85
N LYS A 103 3.80 -25.81 1.87
CA LYS A 103 4.84 -26.59 1.16
C LYS A 103 4.97 -27.99 1.73
N ARG A 104 5.00 -28.12 3.06
CA ARG A 104 5.14 -29.42 3.74
C ARG A 104 3.95 -30.34 3.48
N GLU A 105 2.73 -29.81 3.39
CA GLU A 105 1.53 -30.60 3.06
C GLU A 105 1.56 -31.13 1.61
N VAL A 106 2.06 -30.35 0.66
CA VAL A 106 2.19 -30.77 -0.75
C VAL A 106 3.28 -31.83 -0.92
N GLU A 107 4.37 -31.76 -0.17
CA GLU A 107 5.46 -32.76 -0.21
C GLU A 107 5.05 -34.13 0.36
N ILE A 108 4.10 -34.18 1.31
CA ILE A 108 3.64 -35.44 1.93
C ILE A 108 2.57 -36.15 1.08
N THR A 109 1.91 -35.44 0.17
CA THR A 109 0.77 -35.96 -0.62
C THR A 109 1.12 -36.37 -2.05
N ALA A 110 2.39 -36.27 -2.47
CA ALA A 110 2.87 -36.74 -3.77
C ALA A 110 3.25 -38.24 -3.71
N PRO A 111 2.59 -39.13 -4.49
CA PRO A 111 2.95 -40.54 -4.61
C PRO A 111 4.16 -40.80 -5.53
#